data_AF-A0A1E8FGG1-F1
#
_entry.id   AF-A0A1E8FGG1-F1
#
_cell.length_a   1.000
_cell.length_b   1.000
_cell.length_c   1.000
_cell.angle_alpha   90.00
_cell.angle_beta   90.00
_cell.angle_gamma   90.00
#
_symmetry.space_group_name_H-M   'P 1'
#
loop_
_entity.id
_entity.type
_entity.pdbx_description
1 polymer ?
#
loop_
_entity_poly.entity_id
_entity_poly.type
_entity_poly.pdbx_seq_one_letter_code
_entity_poly.pdbx_strand_id
1 'polypeptide(L)' 'MSAIELLEKLGSQPDLSMQDLSSEQQALVKAQIEMAGESQPTLSIVEPTDPEPDEEPEQK' A
#
# COMPACT_ATOMS: atom_id res chain seq x y z
N MET A 1 -1.37 -12.01 -18.18
CA MET A 1 -2.09 -10.91 -17.51
C MET A 1 -1.09 -9.81 -17.21
N SER A 2 -1.45 -8.58 -17.50
CA SER A 2 -0.67 -7.38 -17.20
C SER A 2 -0.87 -6.91 -15.75
N ALA A 3 -0.01 -6.01 -15.27
CA ALA A 3 -0.13 -5.41 -13.94
C ALA A 3 -1.45 -4.64 -13.75
N ILE A 4 -1.93 -3.96 -14.79
CA ILE A 4 -3.18 -3.20 -14.76
C ILE A 4 -4.39 -4.14 -14.63
N GLU A 5 -4.42 -5.23 -15.40
CA GLU A 5 -5.49 -6.24 -15.29
C GLU A 5 -5.52 -6.90 -13.90
N LEU A 6 -4.35 -7.09 -13.26
CA LEU A 6 -4.26 -7.61 -11.89
C LEU A 6 -4.81 -6.61 -10.87
N LEU A 7 -4.49 -5.33 -11.02
CA LEU A 7 -5.01 -4.26 -10.15
C LEU A 7 -6.53 -4.09 -10.30
N GLU A 8 -7.06 -4.12 -11.53
CA GLU A 8 -8.50 -4.09 -11.78
C GLU A 8 -9.21 -5.29 -11.17
N LYS A 9 -8.60 -6.48 -11.24
CA LYS A 9 -9.14 -7.68 -10.61
C LYS A 9 -9.14 -7.58 -9.07
N LEU A 10 -8.05 -7.11 -8.46
CA LEU A 10 -7.98 -6.88 -7.01
C LEU A 10 -9.00 -5.81 -6.56
N GLY A 11 -9.22 -4.76 -7.35
CA GLY A 11 -10.19 -3.71 -7.03
C GLY A 11 -11.65 -4.12 -7.21
N SER A 12 -11.93 -5.12 -8.06
CA SER A 12 -13.28 -5.63 -8.31
C SER A 12 -13.65 -6.85 -7.47
N GLN A 13 -12.67 -7.52 -6.85
CA GLN A 13 -12.87 -8.70 -6.02
C GLN A 13 -12.34 -8.45 -4.60
N PRO A 14 -13.18 -8.00 -3.65
CA PRO A 14 -12.74 -7.67 -2.30
C PRO A 14 -12.23 -8.87 -1.49
N ASP A 15 -12.63 -10.08 -1.88
CA ASP A 15 -12.18 -11.32 -1.24
C ASP A 15 -10.82 -11.82 -1.79
N LEU A 16 -10.35 -11.24 -2.90
CA LEU A 16 -9.09 -11.63 -3.52
C LEU A 16 -7.95 -10.87 -2.83
N SER A 17 -7.08 -11.61 -2.15
CA SER A 17 -5.89 -11.04 -1.51
C SER A 17 -4.71 -10.99 -2.47
N MET A 18 -3.79 -10.07 -2.22
CA MET A 18 -2.50 -10.06 -2.90
C MET A 18 -1.71 -11.36 -2.66
N GLN A 19 -2.00 -12.09 -1.57
CA GLN A 19 -1.39 -13.39 -1.25
C GLN A 19 -1.88 -14.54 -2.14
N ASP A 20 -3.04 -14.36 -2.79
CA ASP A 20 -3.61 -15.36 -3.71
C ASP A 20 -2.98 -15.30 -5.11
N LEU A 21 -2.10 -14.31 -5.35
CA LEU A 21 -1.37 -14.13 -6.61
C LEU A 21 -0.05 -14.89 -6.62
N SER A 22 0.43 -15.28 -7.80
CA SER A 22 1.77 -15.85 -7.95
C SER A 22 2.87 -14.83 -7.61
N SER A 23 4.07 -15.30 -7.27
CA SER A 23 5.20 -14.41 -6.94
C SER A 23 5.52 -13.42 -8.06
N GLU A 24 5.38 -13.84 -9.33
CA GLU A 24 5.59 -12.99 -10.49
C GLU A 24 4.50 -11.91 -10.62
N GLN A 25 3.24 -12.27 -10.37
CA GLN A 25 2.12 -11.33 -10.38
C GLN A 25 2.22 -10.32 -9.24
N GLN A 26 2.63 -10.75 -8.05
CA GLN A 26 2.87 -9.85 -6.92
C GLN A 26 3.97 -8.83 -7.23
N ALA A 27 5.05 -9.25 -7.87
CA ALA A 27 6.13 -8.35 -8.27
C ALA A 27 5.65 -7.28 -9.27
N LEU A 28 4.82 -7.66 -10.25
CA LEU A 28 4.23 -6.74 -11.22
C LEU A 28 3.31 -5.70 -10.56
N VAL A 29 2.47 -6.13 -9.62
CA VAL A 29 1.57 -5.24 -8.88
C VAL A 29 2.37 -4.27 -7.99
N LYS A 30 3.38 -4.77 -7.26
CA LYS A 30 4.24 -3.94 -6.41
C LYS A 30 4.98 -2.86 -7.21
N ALA A 31 5.59 -3.22 -8.33
CA ALA A 31 6.28 -2.26 -9.19
C ALA A 31 5.33 -1.14 -9.67
N GLN A 32 4.07 -1.48 -9.97
CA GLN A 32 3.09 -0.49 -10.39
C GLN A 32 2.65 0.44 -9.25
N ILE A 33 2.53 -0.08 -8.02
CA ILE A 33 2.23 0.71 -6.82
C ILE A 33 3.39 1.66 -6.51
N GLU A 34 4.64 1.19 -6.62
CA GLU A 34 5.83 2.01 -6.37
C GLU A 34 5.94 3.17 -7.37
N MET A 35 5.78 2.90 -8.67
CA MET A 35 5.72 3.96 -9.69
C MET A 35 4.56 4.96 -9.46
N ALA A 36 3.42 4.48 -8.95
CA ALA A 36 2.30 5.34 -8.60
C ALA A 36 2.63 6.24 -7.39
N GLY A 37 3.35 5.72 -6.39
CA GLY A 37 3.82 6.48 -5.23
C GLY A 37 4.83 7.56 -5.61
N GLU A 38 5.75 7.28 -6.54
CA GLU A 38 6.72 8.25 -7.05
C GLU A 38 6.05 9.37 -7.87
N SER A 39 5.01 9.04 -8.65
CA SER A 39 4.31 10.01 -9.49
C SER A 39 3.21 10.80 -8.76
N GLN A 40 2.68 10.27 -7.66
CA GLN A 40 1.66 10.91 -6.83
C GLN A 40 2.04 10.89 -5.34
N PRO A 41 2.97 11.77 -4.91
CA PRO A 41 3.45 11.81 -3.52
C PRO A 41 2.33 12.09 -2.50
N THR A 42 1.23 12.73 -2.92
CA THR A 42 0.03 12.96 -2.08
C THR A 42 -0.84 11.73 -1.85
N LEU A 43 -0.70 10.66 -2.64
CA LEU A 43 -1.37 9.38 -2.40
C LEU A 43 -0.50 8.39 -1.63
N SER A 44 0.71 8.81 -1.20
CA SER A 44 1.52 8.01 -0.29
C SER A 44 0.70 7.77 0.98
N ILE A 45 0.24 6.53 1.15
CA ILE A 45 -0.44 6.09 2.35
C ILE A 45 0.64 6.12 3.42
N VAL A 46 0.71 7.23 4.17
CA VAL A 46 1.49 7.29 5.39
C VAL A 46 0.84 6.26 6.30
N GLU A 47 1.54 5.16 6.61
CA GLU A 47 1.12 4.31 7.72
C GLU A 47 0.88 5.23 8.92
N PRO A 48 -0.28 5.17 9.58
CA PRO A 48 -0.51 6.00 10.75
C PRO A 48 0.63 5.70 11.72
N THR A 49 1.52 6.67 11.92
CA THR A 49 2.49 6.60 13.01
C THR A 49 1.66 6.48 14.28
N ASP A 50 1.79 5.33 14.94
CA ASP A 50 1.26 5.11 16.28
C ASP A 50 1.66 6.35 17.09
N PRO A 51 0.70 7.12 17.64
CA PRO A 51 1.04 8.33 18.36
C PRO A 51 2.00 7.93 19.48
N GLU A 52 3.24 8.46 19.44
CA GLU A 52 4.13 8.34 20.58
C GLU A 52 3.36 8.86 21.81
N PRO A 53 3.37 8.13 22.94
CA PRO A 53 2.62 8.55 24.12
C PRO A 53 3.07 9.95 24.49
N ASP A 54 2.13 10.90 24.58
CA ASP A 54 2.40 12.29 24.99
C ASP A 54 3.29 12.25 26.24
N GLU A 55 4.55 12.67 26.12
CA GLU A 55 5.39 12.91 27.29
C GLU A 55 4.69 14.00 28.11
N GLU A 56 4.12 13.61 29.26
CA GLU A 56 3.51 14.55 30.19
C GLU A 56 4.53 15.65 30.52
N PRO A 57 4.16 16.94 30.45
CA PRO A 57 5.10 18.00 30.72
C PRO A 57 5.51 17.93 32.18
N GLU A 58 6.78 17.58 32.43
CA GLU A 58 7.39 17.65 33.77
C GLU A 58 7.27 19.08 34.30
N GLN A 59 6.30 19.30 35.19
CA GLN A 59 6.27 20.49 36.04
C GLN A 59 7.20 20.26 37.23
N LYS A 60 8.39 20.85 37.20
CA LYS A 60 9.01 21.43 38.41
C LYS A 60 10.19 22.35 38.15
#